data_AF-A0A2N7QCH3-F1
#
_entry.id   AF-A0A2N7QCH3-F1
#
_cell.length_a   1.000
_cell.length_b   1.000
_cell.length_c   1.000
_cell.angle_alpha   90.00
_cell.angle_beta   90.00
_cell.angle_gamma   90.00
#
_symmetry.space_group_name_H-M   'P 1'
#
loop_
_entity.id
_entity.type
_entity.pdbx_description
1 polymer ?
#
loop_
_entity_poly.entity_id
_entity_poly.type
_entity_poly.pdbx_seq_one_letter_code
_entity_poly.pdbx_strand_id
1 'polypeptide(L)'
;GEGAYRLQEEGGAEEGNSLLNKNTKNKNNDFKIEVSKLRAAEFSPDEPGLIVVASRSHFDPETQKFIERLNNPALVSVGSSLKFMLLAEGKAHLYPRLGRTMEWDTAAGQAILEEAGGQVLEFYSRRPLTYNKESLVNPPFLATGKVKR
;
A
#
# COMPACT_ATOMS: atom_id res chain seq x y z
N GLY A 1 34.36 41.84 -1.12
CA GLY A 1 33.54 41.56 0.08
C GLY A 1 33.78 40.12 0.44
N GLU A 2 34.69 39.90 1.39
CA GLU A 2 35.03 38.59 1.93
C GLU A 2 33.95 38.10 2.89
N GLY A 3 33.82 36.78 3.02
CA GLY A 3 32.94 36.12 3.99
C GLY A 3 33.32 34.65 4.12
N ALA A 4 34.51 34.39 4.67
CA ALA A 4 34.99 33.09 5.07
C ALA A 4 34.38 32.70 6.43
N TYR A 5 33.94 31.45 6.59
CA TYR A 5 33.67 30.86 7.90
C TYR A 5 34.63 29.70 8.16
N ARG A 6 35.43 29.87 9.22
CA ARG A 6 36.47 28.98 9.75
C ARG A 6 35.87 28.10 10.85
N LEU A 7 36.29 26.84 10.89
CA LEU A 7 36.13 25.92 12.01
C LEU A 7 36.99 26.37 13.20
N GLN A 8 36.51 26.15 14.42
CA GLN A 8 37.32 26.16 15.64
C GLN A 8 37.09 24.86 16.42
N GLU A 9 38.18 24.10 16.57
CA GLU A 9 38.40 23.14 17.64
C GLU A 9 39.12 23.86 18.78
N GLU A 10 38.70 23.66 20.02
CA GLU A 10 39.59 23.75 21.18
C GLU A 10 39.31 22.60 22.14
N GLY A 11 40.40 21.94 22.55
CA GLY A 11 40.40 20.80 23.46
C GLY A 11 40.67 21.18 24.92
N GLY A 12 40.69 20.15 25.78
CA GLY A 12 41.13 20.22 27.17
C GLY A 12 41.11 18.84 27.80
N ALA A 13 42.28 18.37 28.24
CA ALA A 13 42.56 17.05 28.80
C ALA A 13 42.09 16.89 30.25
N GLU A 14 41.87 15.63 30.70
CA GLU A 14 42.30 15.15 32.02
C GLU A 14 42.22 13.61 32.14
N GLU A 15 43.28 13.01 32.68
CA GLU A 15 43.46 11.58 32.97
C GLU A 15 42.72 11.14 34.25
N GLY A 16 42.28 9.88 34.29
CA GLY A 16 42.62 9.01 35.42
C GLY A 16 41.65 8.79 36.59
N ASN A 17 40.70 7.87 36.37
CA ASN A 17 40.43 6.68 37.20
C ASN A 17 39.34 6.67 38.30
N SER A 18 38.60 5.55 38.28
CA SER A 18 37.82 4.90 39.34
C SER A 18 36.49 5.53 39.78
N LEU A 19 35.38 4.88 39.43
CA LEU A 19 34.58 4.08 40.37
C LEU A 19 33.35 3.49 39.65
N LEU A 20 33.27 2.16 39.60
CA LEU A 20 32.03 1.45 39.36
C LEU A 20 30.99 1.84 40.42
N ASN A 21 29.80 2.29 40.03
CA ASN A 21 28.57 1.64 40.48
C ASN A 21 27.27 2.08 39.79
N LYS A 22 26.56 1.04 39.33
CA LYS A 22 25.11 0.79 39.41
C LYS A 22 24.14 1.56 38.50
N ASN A 23 23.47 0.72 37.70
CA ASN A 23 22.07 0.76 37.34
C ASN A 23 21.65 1.68 36.20
N THR A 24 21.92 1.23 34.99
CA THR A 24 20.92 1.32 33.92
C THR A 24 20.62 -0.10 33.44
N LYS A 25 19.49 -0.63 33.91
CA LYS A 25 18.89 -1.87 33.41
C LYS A 25 18.70 -1.71 31.90
N ASN A 26 19.54 -2.37 31.10
CA ASN A 26 19.30 -2.51 29.68
C ASN A 26 18.08 -3.42 29.51
N LYS A 27 16.91 -2.83 29.25
CA LYS A 27 15.72 -3.58 28.87
C LYS A 27 15.95 -4.08 27.45
N ASN A 28 16.50 -5.28 27.33
CA ASN A 28 16.47 -6.04 26.09
C ASN A 28 15.00 -6.31 25.76
N ASN A 29 14.41 -5.43 24.96
CA ASN A 29 13.09 -5.64 24.42
C ASN A 29 13.29 -6.51 23.17
N ASP A 30 13.19 -7.82 23.35
CA ASP A 30 13.24 -8.79 22.24
C ASP A 30 12.04 -8.53 21.31
N PHE A 31 12.26 -7.74 20.26
CA PHE A 31 11.28 -7.57 19.18
C PHE A 31 11.20 -8.90 18.42
N LYS A 32 10.11 -9.64 18.63
CA LYS A 32 9.77 -10.78 17.78
C LYS A 32 9.24 -10.26 16.45
N ILE A 33 9.93 -10.60 15.36
CA ILE A 33 9.47 -10.33 14.00
C ILE A 33 8.70 -11.56 13.53
N GLU A 34 7.38 -11.42 13.32
CA GLU A 34 6.57 -12.44 12.68
C GLU A 34 6.46 -12.14 11.18
N VAL A 35 6.87 -13.11 10.36
CA VAL A 35 6.77 -13.04 8.90
C VAL A 35 5.64 -13.95 8.45
N SER A 36 4.68 -13.39 7.71
CA SER A 36 3.58 -14.14 7.11
C SER A 36 3.47 -13.83 5.61
N LYS A 37 3.09 -14.84 4.83
CA LYS A 37 2.87 -14.67 3.39
C LYS A 37 1.51 -14.01 3.15
N LEU A 38 1.51 -12.95 2.35
CA LEU A 38 0.28 -12.31 1.87
C LEU A 38 -0.54 -13.27 1.00
N ARG A 39 -1.86 -13.20 1.13
CA ARG A 39 -2.82 -13.99 0.37
C ARG A 39 -4.06 -13.14 0.12
N ALA A 40 -4.34 -12.88 -1.15
CA ALA A 40 -5.56 -12.22 -1.55
C ALA A 40 -6.78 -13.11 -1.26
N ALA A 41 -7.92 -12.48 -0.94
CA ALA A 41 -9.16 -13.20 -0.65
C ALA A 41 -9.66 -13.95 -1.90
N GLU A 42 -10.08 -15.20 -1.71
CA GLU A 42 -10.77 -15.97 -2.75
C GLU A 42 -12.27 -15.73 -2.72
N PHE A 43 -12.85 -15.33 -3.86
CA PHE A 43 -14.20 -14.78 -3.89
C PHE A 43 -14.91 -15.11 -5.23
N SER A 44 -16.25 -15.13 -5.22
CA SER A 44 -17.10 -15.23 -6.41
C SER A 44 -17.70 -13.86 -6.75
N PRO A 45 -17.78 -13.45 -8.04
CA PRO A 45 -18.22 -12.11 -8.41
C PRO A 45 -19.64 -11.74 -7.95
N ASP A 46 -20.51 -12.73 -7.78
CA ASP A 46 -21.93 -12.60 -7.41
C ASP A 46 -22.20 -12.82 -5.91
N GLU A 47 -21.17 -13.14 -5.12
CA GLU A 47 -21.37 -13.38 -3.69
C GLU A 47 -21.78 -12.10 -2.95
N PRO A 48 -22.67 -12.20 -1.95
CA PRO A 48 -23.07 -11.05 -1.16
C PRO A 48 -21.94 -10.55 -0.25
N GLY A 49 -21.94 -9.26 0.06
CA GLY A 49 -21.07 -8.73 1.12
C GLY A 49 -19.63 -8.44 0.67
N LEU A 50 -19.36 -8.36 -0.64
CA LEU A 50 -18.03 -8.01 -1.14
C LEU A 50 -17.56 -6.67 -0.56
N ILE A 51 -16.41 -6.71 0.11
CA ILE A 51 -15.69 -5.55 0.61
C ILE A 51 -15.02 -4.81 -0.56
N VAL A 52 -15.46 -3.58 -0.82
CA VAL A 52 -14.93 -2.68 -1.84
C VAL A 52 -14.14 -1.56 -1.18
N VAL A 53 -12.87 -1.39 -1.58
CA VAL A 53 -12.07 -0.26 -1.12
C VAL A 53 -12.05 0.86 -2.14
N ALA A 54 -12.28 2.08 -1.68
CA ALA A 54 -12.34 3.28 -2.51
C ALA A 54 -11.67 4.47 -1.80
N SER A 55 -11.38 5.54 -2.56
CA SER A 55 -10.73 6.73 -2.00
C SER A 55 -11.71 7.56 -1.17
N ARG A 56 -11.23 8.11 -0.04
CA ARG A 56 -12.00 9.02 0.83
C ARG A 56 -12.41 10.33 0.17
N SER A 57 -11.53 10.86 -0.69
CA SER A 57 -11.57 12.27 -1.06
C SER A 57 -12.23 12.56 -2.41
N HIS A 58 -12.44 11.55 -3.25
CA HIS A 58 -13.05 11.68 -4.58
C HIS A 58 -13.74 10.36 -4.91
N PHE A 59 -15.07 10.36 -4.82
CA PHE A 59 -15.90 9.25 -5.26
C PHE A 59 -16.45 9.61 -6.64
N ASP A 60 -15.90 8.99 -7.68
CA ASP A 60 -16.32 9.24 -9.04
C ASP A 60 -17.68 8.55 -9.31
N PRO A 61 -18.65 9.19 -10.01
CA PRO A 61 -19.96 8.61 -10.28
C PRO A 61 -19.93 7.25 -10.98
N GLU A 62 -18.94 6.98 -11.84
CA GLU A 62 -18.84 5.67 -12.50
C GLU A 62 -18.42 4.58 -11.51
N THR A 63 -17.57 4.93 -10.53
CA THR A 63 -17.19 4.01 -9.45
C THR A 63 -18.41 3.67 -8.59
N GLN A 64 -19.27 4.65 -8.29
CA GLN A 64 -20.50 4.41 -7.56
C GLN A 64 -21.46 3.48 -8.33
N LYS A 65 -21.68 3.74 -9.61
CA LYS A 65 -22.51 2.88 -10.48
C LYS A 65 -22.00 1.44 -10.55
N PHE A 66 -20.69 1.24 -10.53
CA PHE A 66 -20.12 -0.11 -10.48
C PHE A 66 -20.47 -0.81 -9.16
N ILE A 67 -20.32 -0.11 -8.04
CA ILE A 67 -20.59 -0.65 -6.70
C ILE A 67 -22.07 -0.97 -6.50
N GLU A 68 -22.97 -0.13 -7.01
CA GLU A 68 -24.43 -0.34 -6.93
C GLU A 68 -24.91 -1.62 -7.64
N ARG A 69 -24.09 -2.21 -8.52
CA ARG A 69 -24.40 -3.47 -9.21
C ARG A 69 -24.00 -4.71 -8.40
N LEU A 70 -23.27 -4.53 -7.30
CA LEU A 70 -22.81 -5.63 -6.45
C LEU A 70 -23.91 -6.05 -5.48
N ASN A 71 -23.86 -7.30 -5.03
CA ASN A 71 -24.82 -7.84 -4.08
C ASN A 71 -24.45 -7.40 -2.64
N ASN A 72 -25.16 -6.39 -2.12
CA ASN A 72 -24.99 -5.87 -0.76
C ASN A 72 -23.51 -5.62 -0.36
N PRO A 73 -22.75 -4.79 -1.10
CA PRO A 73 -21.33 -4.59 -0.86
C PRO A 73 -21.07 -3.79 0.42
N ALA A 74 -19.90 -3.99 1.03
CA ALA A 74 -19.40 -3.17 2.12
C ALA A 74 -18.31 -2.21 1.60
N LEU A 75 -18.49 -0.89 1.78
CA LEU A 75 -17.48 0.09 1.37
C LEU A 75 -16.52 0.41 2.51
N VAL A 76 -15.22 0.34 2.21
CA VAL A 76 -14.14 0.72 3.14
C VAL A 76 -13.32 1.84 2.53
N SER A 77 -13.26 2.98 3.21
CA SER A 77 -12.59 4.18 2.69
C SER A 77 -11.20 4.36 3.29
N VAL A 78 -10.16 4.20 2.48
CA VAL A 78 -8.75 4.30 2.91
C VAL A 78 -7.89 5.20 2.02
N GLY A 79 -6.69 5.54 2.48
CA GLY A 79 -5.67 6.24 1.69
C GLY A 79 -5.25 5.45 0.44
N SER A 80 -4.64 6.10 -0.56
CA SER A 80 -4.41 5.48 -1.88
C SER A 80 -3.48 4.28 -1.84
N SER A 81 -2.35 4.38 -1.14
CA SER A 81 -1.33 3.32 -1.04
C SER A 81 -1.82 2.05 -0.34
N LEU A 82 -2.70 2.18 0.66
CA LEU A 82 -3.17 1.05 1.46
C LEU A 82 -4.15 0.13 0.73
N LYS A 83 -4.77 0.58 -0.38
CA LYS A 83 -5.81 -0.20 -1.06
C LYS A 83 -5.28 -1.53 -1.60
N PHE A 84 -4.15 -1.49 -2.30
CA PHE A 84 -3.49 -2.71 -2.77
C PHE A 84 -3.13 -3.65 -1.63
N MET A 85 -2.66 -3.11 -0.50
CA MET A 85 -2.27 -3.93 0.65
C MET A 85 -3.48 -4.59 1.30
N LEU A 86 -4.63 -3.91 1.41
CA LEU A 86 -5.85 -4.54 1.91
C LEU A 86 -6.32 -5.70 1.03
N LEU A 87 -6.19 -5.59 -0.29
CA LEU A 87 -6.48 -6.70 -1.19
C LEU A 87 -5.47 -7.85 -1.01
N ALA A 88 -4.17 -7.53 -0.98
CA ALA A 88 -3.10 -8.52 -0.85
C ALA A 88 -3.12 -9.25 0.51
N GLU A 89 -3.58 -8.59 1.57
CA GLU A 89 -3.81 -9.17 2.90
C GLU A 89 -5.13 -9.96 3.00
N GLY A 90 -5.96 -9.97 1.96
CA GLY A 90 -7.25 -10.64 1.95
C GLY A 90 -8.33 -9.95 2.80
N LYS A 91 -8.14 -8.66 3.11
CA LYS A 91 -9.09 -7.83 3.88
C LYS A 91 -10.09 -7.09 3.00
N ALA A 92 -9.90 -7.10 1.68
CA ALA A 92 -10.79 -6.51 0.69
C ALA A 92 -10.85 -7.39 -0.57
N HIS A 93 -11.92 -7.25 -1.34
CA HIS A 93 -12.15 -8.05 -2.55
C HIS A 93 -11.95 -7.23 -3.82
N LEU A 94 -12.39 -5.96 -3.82
CA LEU A 94 -12.43 -5.13 -5.02
C LEU A 94 -11.88 -3.73 -4.75
N TYR A 95 -11.11 -3.22 -5.71
CA TYR A 95 -10.67 -1.83 -5.78
C TYR A 95 -10.89 -1.28 -7.19
N PRO A 96 -12.08 -0.71 -7.48
CA PRO A 96 -12.32 0.03 -8.71
C PRO A 96 -11.62 1.41 -8.67
N ARG A 97 -10.92 1.77 -9.74
CA ARG A 97 -10.34 3.11 -9.93
C ARG A 97 -10.59 3.61 -11.34
N LEU A 98 -11.61 4.46 -11.48
CA LEU A 98 -12.01 5.04 -12.77
C LEU A 98 -11.51 6.47 -12.96
N GLY A 99 -11.05 7.12 -11.90
CA GLY A 99 -10.36 8.41 -11.97
C GLY A 99 -8.88 8.28 -12.33
N ARG A 100 -8.31 9.35 -12.90
CA ARG A 100 -6.91 9.43 -13.35
C ARG A 100 -5.92 8.96 -12.28
N THR A 101 -4.97 8.13 -12.71
CA THR A 101 -3.76 7.71 -11.98
C THR A 101 -2.60 7.60 -12.96
N MET A 102 -1.40 7.47 -12.43
CA MET A 102 -0.18 7.27 -13.22
C MET A 102 0.42 5.90 -12.95
N GLU A 103 1.25 5.40 -13.87
CA GLU A 103 1.88 4.08 -13.74
C GLU A 103 2.54 3.86 -12.37
N TRP A 104 3.29 4.85 -11.89
CA TRP A 104 3.98 4.82 -10.60
C TRP A 104 3.05 4.72 -9.39
N ASP A 105 1.77 5.10 -9.50
CA ASP A 105 0.79 4.95 -8.43
C ASP A 105 0.36 3.47 -8.23
N THR A 106 0.59 2.62 -9.24
CA THR A 106 0.03 1.27 -9.31
C THR A 106 1.08 0.16 -9.42
N ALA A 107 2.22 0.41 -10.06
CA ALA A 107 3.20 -0.64 -10.40
C ALA A 107 3.63 -1.51 -9.22
N ALA A 108 4.03 -0.89 -8.12
CA ALA A 108 4.44 -1.63 -6.92
C ALA A 108 3.26 -2.38 -6.26
N GLY A 109 2.08 -1.76 -6.23
CA GLY A 109 0.88 -2.35 -5.65
C GLY A 109 0.38 -3.56 -6.46
N GLN A 110 0.41 -3.47 -7.78
CA GLN A 110 0.06 -4.57 -8.69
C GLN A 110 0.99 -5.76 -8.48
N ALA A 111 2.31 -5.55 -8.48
CA ALA A 111 3.28 -6.64 -8.29
C ALA A 111 3.02 -7.41 -6.98
N ILE A 112 2.80 -6.70 -5.87
CA ILE A 112 2.51 -7.33 -4.57
C ILE A 112 1.17 -8.08 -4.61
N LEU A 113 0.13 -7.47 -5.18
CA LEU A 113 -1.20 -8.09 -5.24
C LEU A 113 -1.22 -9.35 -6.10
N GLU A 114 -0.56 -9.32 -7.25
CA GLU A 114 -0.49 -10.47 -8.16
C GLU A 114 0.28 -11.63 -7.53
N GLU A 115 1.40 -11.36 -6.83
CA GLU A 115 2.11 -12.38 -6.05
C GLU A 115 1.29 -12.93 -4.87
N ALA A 116 0.37 -12.13 -4.31
CA ALA A 116 -0.60 -12.58 -3.31
C ALA A 116 -1.77 -13.38 -3.93
N GLY A 117 -1.84 -13.49 -5.26
CA GLY A 117 -2.86 -14.24 -6.01
C GLY A 117 -4.04 -13.41 -6.51
N GLY A 118 -4.00 -12.08 -6.35
CA GLY A 118 -4.97 -11.16 -6.93
C GLY A 118 -4.66 -10.78 -8.38
N GLN A 119 -5.37 -9.79 -8.92
CA GLN A 119 -5.19 -9.31 -10.29
C GLN A 119 -5.42 -7.80 -10.39
N VAL A 120 -4.79 -7.15 -11.38
CA VAL A 120 -5.11 -5.77 -11.77
C VAL A 120 -5.42 -5.72 -13.25
N LEU A 121 -6.67 -5.40 -13.56
CA LEU A 121 -7.20 -5.44 -14.91
C LEU A 121 -7.61 -4.04 -15.35
N GLU A 122 -7.36 -3.69 -16.60
CA GLU A 122 -8.03 -2.55 -17.22
C GLU A 122 -9.55 -2.79 -17.20
N PHE A 123 -10.30 -1.76 -16.80
CA PHE A 123 -11.68 -1.90 -16.34
C PHE A 123 -12.63 -2.39 -17.44
N TYR A 124 -12.47 -1.92 -18.67
CA TYR A 124 -13.39 -2.22 -19.77
C TYR A 124 -13.02 -3.48 -20.55
N SER A 125 -11.75 -3.60 -20.95
CA SER A 125 -11.21 -4.70 -21.73
C SER A 125 -10.93 -5.95 -20.91
N ARG A 126 -10.84 -5.82 -19.58
CA ARG A 126 -10.47 -6.91 -18.65
C ARG A 126 -9.10 -7.52 -18.93
N ARG A 127 -8.26 -6.84 -19.73
CA ARG A 127 -6.87 -7.24 -19.95
C ARG A 127 -6.01 -6.81 -18.76
N PRO A 128 -4.89 -7.49 -18.48
CA PRO A 128 -3.95 -7.05 -17.46
C PRO A 128 -3.52 -5.60 -17.69
N LEU A 129 -3.44 -4.82 -16.61
CA LEU A 129 -2.90 -3.47 -16.67
C LEU A 129 -1.40 -3.55 -17.01
N THR A 130 -0.94 -2.72 -17.94
CA THR A 130 0.43 -2.74 -18.47
C THR A 130 1.17 -1.43 -18.21
N TYR A 131 2.50 -1.53 -18.22
CA TYR A 131 3.44 -0.47 -17.85
C TYR A 131 4.43 -0.19 -19.00
N ASN A 132 5.22 0.88 -18.85
CA ASN A 132 6.15 1.38 -19.86
C ASN A 132 5.43 1.82 -21.15
N LYS A 133 4.26 2.45 -21.00
CA LYS A 133 3.51 3.06 -22.08
C LYS A 133 4.12 4.41 -22.46
N GLU A 134 3.90 4.85 -23.70
CA GLU A 134 4.30 6.20 -24.14
C GLU A 134 3.64 7.30 -23.28
N SER A 135 2.35 7.13 -22.98
CA SER A 135 1.66 7.92 -21.96
C SER A 135 1.61 7.14 -20.65
N LEU A 136 2.23 7.70 -19.61
CA LEU A 136 2.27 7.12 -18.26
C LEU A 136 0.94 7.22 -17.50
N VAL A 137 -0.12 7.73 -18.14
CA VAL A 137 -1.46 7.75 -17.56
C VAL A 137 -2.05 6.35 -17.62
N ASN A 138 -2.57 5.87 -16.50
CA ASN A 138 -3.28 4.60 -16.49
C ASN A 138 -4.70 4.78 -17.05
N PRO A 139 -5.19 3.81 -17.84
CA PRO A 139 -6.62 3.68 -18.07
C PRO A 139 -7.35 3.34 -16.76
N PRO A 140 -8.68 3.49 -16.71
CA PRO A 140 -9.50 2.95 -15.62
C PRO A 140 -9.17 1.48 -15.35
N PHE A 141 -9.09 1.10 -14.08
CA PHE A 141 -8.75 -0.27 -13.70
C PHE A 141 -9.61 -0.81 -12.57
N LEU A 142 -9.62 -2.13 -12.46
CA LEU A 142 -10.16 -2.89 -11.34
C LEU A 142 -9.07 -3.80 -10.80
N ALA A 143 -8.63 -3.55 -9.57
CA ALA A 143 -7.85 -4.50 -8.81
C ALA A 143 -8.79 -5.44 -8.03
N THR A 144 -8.49 -6.74 -8.02
CA THR A 144 -9.33 -7.76 -7.40
C THR A 144 -8.52 -8.73 -6.56
N GLY A 145 -9.16 -9.35 -5.58
CA GLY A 145 -8.69 -10.59 -4.99
C GLY A 145 -8.69 -11.73 -6.03
N LYS A 146 -8.56 -12.97 -5.55
CA LYS A 146 -8.55 -14.16 -6.40
C LYS A 146 -9.98 -14.58 -6.74
N VAL A 147 -10.37 -14.43 -8.00
CA VAL A 147 -11.69 -14.88 -8.47
C VAL A 147 -11.70 -16.41 -8.58
N LYS A 148 -12.69 -17.07 -7.97
CA LYS A 148 -12.91 -18.53 -8.09
C LYS A 148 -13.28 -18.87 -9.54
N ARG A 149 -12.67 -19.93 -10.07
CA ARG A 149 -12.98 -20.50 -11.40
C ARG A 149 -14.07 -21.54 -11.30
#